data_AF-A0A7L5INT6-F1
#
_entry.id   AF-A0A7L5INT6-F1
#
_cell.length_a   1.000
_cell.length_b   1.000
_cell.length_c   1.000
_cell.angle_alpha   90.00
_cell.angle_beta   90.00
_cell.angle_gamma   90.00
#
_symmetry.space_group_name_H-M   'P 1'
#
loop_
_entity.id
_entity.type
_entity.pdbx_description
1 polymer ?
#
loop_
_entity_poly.entity_id
_entity_poly.type
_entity_poly.pdbx_seq_one_letter_code
_entity_poly.pdbx_strand_id
1 'polypeptide(L)'
;MASITNADDLCKHFNINEDCKTKIHQLYNTHKDKFLRPAIAYFHAIKIQHGNILINQHEHPKGIFYVKTNYFKIIYKKKGFEIINIDWIDKEP
;
A
#
# COMPACT_ATOMS: atom_id res chain seq x y z
N MET A 1 5.87 -0.23 -18.21
CA MET A 1 5.65 -0.08 -16.76
C MET A 1 6.41 1.17 -16.33
N ALA A 2 5.78 2.17 -15.71
CA ALA A 2 6.56 3.27 -15.15
C ALA A 2 7.52 2.71 -14.08
N SER A 3 8.80 3.05 -14.17
CA SER A 3 9.82 2.62 -13.21
C SER A 3 9.60 3.33 -11.89
N ILE A 4 9.27 2.58 -10.83
CA ILE A 4 9.16 3.12 -9.46
C ILE A 4 10.54 3.01 -8.82
N THR A 5 11.22 4.14 -8.63
CA THR A 5 12.60 4.18 -8.11
C THR A 5 12.73 4.90 -6.76
N ASN A 6 11.67 5.61 -6.34
CA ASN A 6 11.64 6.38 -5.10
C ASN A 6 10.20 6.47 -4.54
N ALA A 7 10.05 7.12 -3.39
CA ALA A 7 8.77 7.35 -2.74
C ALA A 7 7.79 8.20 -3.57
N ASP A 8 8.27 9.24 -4.27
CA ASP A 8 7.43 10.07 -5.14
C ASP A 8 6.82 9.26 -6.28
N ASP A 9 7.61 8.43 -6.94
CA ASP A 9 7.16 7.55 -8.01
C ASP A 9 6.08 6.59 -7.49
N LEU A 10 6.29 6.04 -6.28
CA LEU A 10 5.33 5.16 -5.63
C LEU A 10 4.00 5.91 -5.37
N CYS A 11 4.08 7.11 -4.80
CA CYS A 11 2.94 7.98 -4.52
C CYS A 11 2.18 8.42 -5.78
N LYS A 12 2.85 8.55 -6.93
CA LYS A 12 2.23 8.87 -8.23
C LYS A 12 1.59 7.65 -8.89
N HIS A 13 2.15 6.46 -8.66
CA HIS A 13 1.69 5.23 -9.31
C HIS A 13 0.43 4.64 -8.66
N PHE A 14 0.19 4.94 -7.38
CA PHE A 14 -0.93 4.44 -6.61
C PHE A 14 -1.78 5.58 -6.05
N ASN A 15 -3.08 5.35 -5.89
CA ASN A 15 -3.97 6.32 -5.25
C ASN A 15 -3.73 6.28 -3.73
N ILE A 16 -2.98 7.25 -3.21
CA ILE A 16 -2.57 7.33 -1.81
C ILE A 16 -3.02 8.68 -1.24
N ASN A 17 -3.64 8.68 -0.06
CA ASN A 17 -4.04 9.91 0.61
C ASN A 17 -2.82 10.75 1.06
N GLU A 18 -2.97 12.06 1.15
CA GLU A 18 -1.87 12.99 1.46
C GLU A 18 -1.12 12.64 2.77
N ASP A 19 -1.84 12.33 3.85
CA ASP A 19 -1.20 11.98 5.14
C ASP A 19 -0.34 10.72 5.01
N CYS A 20 -0.84 9.73 4.25
CA CYS A 20 -0.13 8.49 3.98
C CYS A 20 1.09 8.71 3.08
N LYS A 21 1.06 9.69 2.17
CA LYS A 21 2.26 10.06 1.39
C LYS A 21 3.37 10.49 2.34
N THR A 22 3.09 11.39 3.29
CA THR A 22 4.10 11.83 4.27
C THR A 22 4.73 10.65 5.00
N LYS A 23 3.92 9.67 5.45
CA LYS A 23 4.43 8.44 6.07
C LYS A 23 5.30 7.61 5.13
N ILE A 24 4.90 7.43 3.87
CA ILE A 24 5.70 6.70 2.87
C ILE A 24 7.06 7.36 2.68
N HIS A 25 7.11 8.69 2.58
CA HIS A 25 8.37 9.42 2.47
C HIS A 25 9.26 9.24 3.71
N GLN A 26 8.68 9.28 4.91
CA GLN A 26 9.41 9.01 6.16
C GLN A 26 9.98 7.59 6.18
N LEU A 27 9.15 6.58 5.90
CA LEU A 27 9.58 5.17 5.89
C LEU A 27 10.63 4.90 4.82
N TYR A 28 10.50 5.50 3.62
CA TYR A 28 11.52 5.42 2.59
C TYR A 28 12.82 6.09 3.03
N ASN A 29 12.77 7.23 3.71
CA ASN A 29 13.99 7.87 4.19
C ASN A 29 14.69 7.07 5.29
N THR A 30 13.93 6.40 6.17
CA THR A 30 14.48 5.57 7.24
C THR A 30 15.02 4.23 6.73
N HIS A 31 14.29 3.54 5.86
CA HIS A 31 14.60 2.14 5.48
C HIS A 31 15.04 1.96 4.01
N LYS A 32 14.93 3.00 3.17
CA LYS A 32 15.35 3.03 1.75
C LYS A 32 14.84 1.81 0.96
N ASP A 33 15.74 1.04 0.36
CA ASP A 33 15.40 -0.12 -0.47
C ASP A 33 14.67 -1.23 0.30
N LYS A 34 14.93 -1.36 1.61
CA LYS A 34 14.21 -2.32 2.47
C LYS A 34 12.73 -1.96 2.59
N PHE A 35 12.36 -0.70 2.37
CA PHE A 35 10.96 -0.26 2.28
C PHE A 35 10.42 -0.34 0.85
N LEU A 36 11.12 0.25 -0.11
CA LEU A 36 10.58 0.52 -1.43
C LEU A 36 10.20 -0.78 -2.16
N ARG A 37 11.11 -1.76 -2.18
CA ARG A 37 10.91 -3.02 -2.90
C ARG A 37 9.70 -3.81 -2.38
N PRO A 38 9.55 -4.08 -1.07
CA PRO A 38 8.36 -4.76 -0.59
C PRO A 38 7.10 -3.90 -0.70
N ALA A 39 7.17 -2.57 -0.54
CA ALA A 39 6.00 -1.70 -0.70
C ALA A 39 5.40 -1.80 -2.11
N ILE A 40 6.25 -1.74 -3.15
CA ILE A 40 5.83 -1.94 -4.55
C ILE A 40 5.14 -3.30 -4.73
N ALA A 41 5.78 -4.38 -4.25
CA ALA A 41 5.25 -5.74 -4.40
C ALA A 41 3.87 -5.90 -3.74
N TYR A 42 3.72 -5.41 -2.50
CA TYR A 42 2.46 -5.52 -1.78
C TYR A 42 1.38 -4.62 -2.37
N PHE A 43 1.68 -3.39 -2.78
CA PHE A 43 0.67 -2.51 -3.38
C PHE A 43 0.13 -3.08 -4.69
N HIS A 44 0.98 -3.69 -5.53
CA HIS A 44 0.52 -4.41 -6.71
C HIS A 44 -0.33 -5.63 -6.35
N ALA A 45 0.09 -6.45 -5.39
CA ALA A 45 -0.68 -7.62 -4.96
C ALA A 45 -2.06 -7.22 -4.43
N ILE A 46 -2.14 -6.16 -3.61
CA ILE A 46 -3.40 -5.62 -3.08
C ILE A 46 -4.26 -5.08 -4.23
N LYS A 47 -3.68 -4.40 -5.24
CA LYS A 47 -4.43 -3.91 -6.41
C LYS A 47 -5.04 -5.05 -7.22
N ILE A 48 -4.29 -6.13 -7.44
CA ILE A 48 -4.77 -7.33 -8.13
C ILE A 48 -5.90 -7.99 -7.33
N GLN A 49 -5.69 -8.23 -6.04
CA GLN A 49 -6.73 -8.81 -5.16
C GLN A 49 -7.97 -7.92 -5.08
N HIS A 50 -7.79 -6.61 -5.07
CA HIS A 50 -8.89 -5.66 -5.07
C HIS A 50 -9.75 -5.77 -6.33
N GLY A 51 -9.12 -5.98 -7.50
CA GLY A 51 -9.85 -6.29 -8.74
C GLY A 51 -10.76 -7.51 -8.59
N ASN A 52 -10.26 -8.58 -7.98
CA ASN A 52 -11.05 -9.78 -7.71
C ASN A 52 -12.21 -9.51 -6.71
N ILE A 53 -11.96 -8.71 -5.67
CA ILE A 53 -12.98 -8.30 -4.70
C ILE A 53 -14.09 -7.46 -5.35
N LEU A 54 -13.77 -6.66 -6.36
CA LEU A 54 -14.78 -5.89 -7.10
C LEU A 54 -15.66 -6.79 -7.98
N ILE A 55 -15.10 -7.85 -8.56
CA ILE A 55 -15.86 -8.87 -9.32
C ILE A 55 -16.86 -9.57 -8.38
N ASN A 56 -16.42 -9.95 -7.18
CA ASN A 56 -17.24 -10.63 -6.18
C ASN A 56 -17.79 -9.66 -5.11
N GLN A 57 -18.16 -8.43 -5.50
CA GLN A 57 -18.46 -7.36 -4.55
C GLN A 57 -19.62 -7.65 -3.58
N HIS A 58 -20.52 -8.58 -3.92
CA HIS A 58 -21.65 -8.98 -3.10
C HIS A 58 -21.23 -9.86 -1.91
N GLU A 59 -20.09 -10.55 -2.00
CA GLU A 59 -19.52 -11.38 -0.94
C GLU A 59 -18.67 -10.56 0.04
N HIS A 60 -18.38 -9.29 -0.31
CA HIS A 60 -17.43 -8.46 0.42
C HIS A 60 -18.04 -7.11 0.83
N PRO A 61 -18.13 -6.80 2.14
CA PRO A 61 -18.70 -5.55 2.60
C PRO A 61 -17.98 -4.33 2.04
N LYS A 62 -18.72 -3.22 1.90
CA LYS A 62 -18.15 -1.92 1.58
C LYS A 62 -17.39 -1.39 2.80
N GLY A 63 -16.26 -0.73 2.60
CA GLY A 63 -15.56 -0.04 3.69
C GLY A 63 -14.05 -0.01 3.56
N ILE A 64 -13.41 0.00 4.73
CA ILE A 64 -11.97 0.04 4.92
C ILE A 64 -11.45 -1.39 5.04
N PHE A 65 -10.40 -1.70 4.28
CA PHE A 65 -9.76 -2.99 4.23
C PHE A 65 -8.41 -2.92 4.92
N TYR A 66 -8.06 -4.05 5.53
CA TYR A 66 -6.89 -4.20 6.36
C TYR A 66 -6.01 -5.33 5.82
N VAL A 67 -4.74 -5.03 5.57
CA VAL A 67 -3.75 -6.02 5.11
C VAL A 67 -2.55 -5.96 6.04
N LYS A 68 -2.23 -7.08 6.68
CA LYS A 68 -1.02 -7.24 7.49
C LYS A 68 -0.07 -8.19 6.78
N THR A 69 1.18 -7.76 6.62
CA THR A 69 2.26 -8.55 6.03
C THR A 69 3.38 -8.71 7.06
N ASN A 70 4.52 -9.27 6.65
CA ASN A 70 5.69 -9.37 7.51
C ASN A 70 6.36 -8.00 7.74
N TYR A 71 6.21 -7.07 6.80
CA TYR A 71 6.86 -5.76 6.82
C TYR A 71 5.89 -4.62 7.08
N PHE A 72 4.61 -4.78 6.73
CA PHE A 72 3.68 -3.67 6.69
C PHE A 72 2.31 -3.98 7.25
N LYS A 73 1.73 -2.95 7.83
CA LYS A 73 0.31 -2.84 8.10
C LYS A 73 -0.27 -1.82 7.13
N ILE A 74 -1.04 -2.26 6.14
CA ILE A 74 -1.60 -1.41 5.09
C ILE A 74 -3.11 -1.32 5.27
N ILE A 75 -3.63 -0.09 5.20
CA ILE A 75 -5.06 0.20 5.27
C ILE A 75 -5.48 0.92 3.99
N TYR A 76 -6.55 0.46 3.36
CA TYR A 76 -7.06 1.07 2.13
C TYR A 76 -8.58 1.07 2.07
N LYS A 77 -9.17 2.02 1.33
CA LYS A 77 -10.61 2.06 1.05
C LYS A 77 -10.91 1.22 -0.19
N LYS A 78 -11.92 0.36 -0.10
CA LYS A 78 -12.43 -0.40 -1.26
C LYS A 78 -12.91 0.55 -2.37
N LYS A 79 -13.59 1.64 -2.01
CA LYS A 79 -14.07 2.60 -3.01
C LYS A 79 -12.89 3.43 -3.51
N GLY A 80 -12.57 3.31 -4.80
CA GLY A 80 -11.49 4.07 -5.43
C GLY A 80 -10.06 3.58 -5.14
N PHE A 81 -9.92 2.43 -4.46
CA PHE A 81 -8.62 1.85 -4.09
C PHE A 81 -7.64 2.87 -3.51
N GLU A 82 -8.07 3.61 -2.50
CA GLU A 82 -7.24 4.64 -1.86
C GLU A 82 -6.49 4.04 -0.67
N ILE A 83 -5.16 4.04 -0.72
CA ILE A 83 -4.31 3.67 0.42
C ILE A 83 -4.29 4.85 1.39
N ILE A 84 -4.76 4.61 2.62
CA ILE A 84 -4.94 5.66 3.63
C ILE A 84 -3.97 5.54 4.79
N ASN A 85 -3.32 4.38 4.96
CA ASN A 85 -2.26 4.24 5.96
C ASN A 85 -1.31 3.10 5.59
N ILE A 86 -0.05 3.28 5.97
CA ILE A 86 0.98 2.25 5.97
C ILE A 86 1.85 2.42 7.22
N ASP A 87 1.95 1.36 8.01
CA ASP A 87 2.87 1.31 9.15
C ASP A 87 3.90 0.21 8.92
N TRP A 88 5.16 0.49 9.27
CA TRP A 88 6.22 -0.51 9.30
C TRP A 88 6.04 -1.44 10.50
N ILE A 89 6.12 -2.74 10.26
CA ILE A 89 6.10 -3.74 11.31
C ILE A 89 7.55 -4.16 11.49
N ASP A 90 8.26 -3.52 12.42
CA ASP A 90 9.53 -4.05 12.88
C ASP A 90 9.25 -5.33 13.65
N LYS A 91 9.40 -6.46 12.97
CA LYS A 91 9.86 -7.67 13.64
C LYS A 91 11.37 -7.62 13.54
N GLU A 92 12.03 -7.10 14.56
CA GLU A 92 13.38 -7.60 14.84
C GLU A 92 13.30 -9.14 14.89
N PRO A 93 14.22 -9.84 14.22
CA PRO A 93 14.28 -11.31 14.24
C PRO A 93 14.41 -11.86 15.66
#